data_AF-R0KUD0-F1
#
_entry.id   AF-R0KUD0-F1
#
_cell.length_a   1.000
_cell.length_b   1.000
_cell.length_c   1.000
_cell.angle_alpha   90.00
_cell.angle_beta   90.00
_cell.angle_gamma   90.00
#
_symmetry.space_group_name_H-M   'P 1'
#
loop_
_entity.id
_entity.type
_entity.pdbx_description
1 polymer ?
#
loop_
_entity_poly.entity_id
_entity_poly.type
_entity_poly.pdbx_seq_one_letter_code
_entity_poly.pdbx_strand_id
1 'polypeptide(L)'
;PRTLGQAEALDRICELDLVISLNIPFETLKDRLSARWIHPASGRVYNMEFNPPHVHGIDDLTGEPLVQREDDKPEAVAARLRKYKDAAKPVIELYK
;
A
#
# COMPACT_ATOMS: atom_id res chain seq x y z
N PRO A 1 13.22 4.13 -1.99
CA PRO A 1 13.66 3.07 -2.95
C PRO A 1 12.96 1.74 -2.61
N ARG A 2 12.60 0.90 -3.59
CA ARG A 2 11.90 -0.39 -3.38
C ARG A 2 12.81 -1.62 -3.52
N THR A 3 13.99 -1.45 -4.08
CA THR A 3 15.01 -2.50 -4.24
C THR A 3 16.37 -1.95 -3.83
N LEU A 4 17.33 -2.85 -3.56
CA LEU A 4 18.68 -2.44 -3.17
C LEU A 4 19.35 -1.59 -4.26
N GLY A 5 19.26 -1.99 -5.53
CA GLY A 5 19.83 -1.18 -6.63
C GLY A 5 19.19 0.21 -6.76
N GLN A 6 17.92 0.39 -6.39
CA GLN A 6 17.30 1.71 -6.32
C GLN A 6 17.83 2.54 -5.13
N ALA A 7 18.19 1.88 -4.03
CA ALA A 7 18.77 2.54 -2.86
C ALA A 7 20.20 3.02 -3.19
N GLU A 8 21.04 2.16 -3.74
CA GLU A 8 22.39 2.51 -4.20
C GLU A 8 22.41 3.59 -5.30
N ALA A 9 21.37 3.65 -6.13
CA ALA A 9 21.23 4.72 -7.11
C ALA A 9 20.81 6.05 -6.47
N LEU A 10 19.97 5.99 -5.42
CA LEU A 10 19.54 7.16 -4.67
C LEU A 10 20.71 7.76 -3.86
N ASP A 11 21.51 6.92 -3.22
CA ASP A 11 22.67 7.34 -2.41
C ASP A 11 23.76 8.05 -3.26
N ARG A 12 23.74 7.85 -4.58
CA ARG A 12 24.65 8.54 -5.52
C ARG A 12 24.21 9.96 -5.89
N ILE A 13 22.95 10.30 -5.66
CA ILE A 13 22.37 11.59 -6.08
C ILE A 13 21.94 12.48 -4.91
N CYS A 14 21.80 11.91 -3.71
CA CYS A 14 21.53 12.66 -2.48
C CYS A 14 22.00 11.90 -1.24
N GLU A 15 22.37 12.65 -0.20
CA GLU A 15 22.49 12.11 1.15
C GLU A 15 21.10 12.05 1.79
N LEU A 16 20.78 10.93 2.46
CA LEU A 16 19.48 10.72 3.10
C LEU A 16 19.57 11.04 4.59
N ASP A 17 18.75 12.01 5.03
CA ASP A 17 18.68 12.39 6.44
C ASP A 17 17.78 11.47 7.28
N LEU A 18 16.75 10.89 6.66
CA LEU A 18 15.69 10.18 7.38
C LEU A 18 15.05 9.07 6.54
N VAL A 19 14.87 7.91 7.17
CA VAL A 19 14.08 6.80 6.61
C VAL A 19 12.99 6.40 7.62
N ILE A 20 11.74 6.40 7.16
CA ILE A 20 10.58 5.98 7.96
C ILE A 20 10.09 4.62 7.46
N SER A 21 10.14 3.61 8.34
CA SER A 21 9.61 2.28 8.07
C SER A 21 8.34 2.03 8.87
N LEU A 22 7.21 1.82 8.19
CA LEU A 22 5.94 1.47 8.82
C LEU A 22 5.86 -0.05 9.03
N ASN A 23 6.32 -0.52 10.18
CA ASN A 23 6.32 -1.94 10.53
C ASN A 23 4.96 -2.40 11.08
N ILE A 24 4.05 -2.77 10.19
CA ILE A 24 2.69 -3.21 10.52
C ILE A 24 2.60 -4.74 10.39
N PRO A 25 1.92 -5.45 11.32
CA PRO A 25 1.70 -6.89 11.21
C PRO A 25 1.02 -7.30 9.90
N PHE A 26 1.41 -8.47 9.38
CA PHE A 26 0.94 -8.98 8.09
C PHE A 26 -0.58 -9.17 8.04
N GLU A 27 -1.19 -9.76 9.07
CA GLU A 27 -2.65 -9.96 9.10
C GLU A 27 -3.39 -8.63 9.10
N THR A 28 -2.92 -7.62 9.85
CA THR A 28 -3.50 -6.28 9.82
C THR A 28 -3.45 -5.64 8.43
N LEU A 29 -2.35 -5.85 7.68
CA LEU A 29 -2.24 -5.37 6.30
C LEU A 29 -3.20 -6.09 5.37
N LYS A 30 -3.36 -7.40 5.55
CA LYS A 30 -4.27 -8.22 4.76
C LYS A 30 -5.72 -7.76 4.95
N ASP A 31 -6.18 -7.64 6.19
CA ASP A 31 -7.53 -7.20 6.52
C ASP A 31 -7.80 -5.80 5.94
N ARG A 32 -6.85 -4.87 6.11
CA ARG A 32 -6.96 -3.51 5.56
C ARG A 32 -7.05 -3.46 4.04
N LEU A 33 -6.30 -4.32 3.35
CA LEU A 33 -6.29 -4.34 1.88
C LEU A 33 -7.54 -5.02 1.34
N SER A 34 -8.02 -6.09 1.98
CA SER A 34 -9.25 -6.80 1.56
C SER A 34 -10.52 -5.97 1.74
N ALA A 35 -10.53 -4.98 2.64
CA ALA A 35 -11.64 -4.05 2.80
C ALA A 35 -11.48 -2.75 1.97
N ARG A 36 -10.48 -2.66 1.08
CA ARG A 36 -10.18 -1.46 0.30
C ARG A 36 -11.08 -1.31 -0.93
N TRP A 37 -11.62 -0.11 -1.09
CA TRP A 37 -12.39 0.33 -2.25
C TRP A 37 -11.80 1.62 -2.81
N ILE A 38 -11.85 1.80 -4.12
CA ILE A 38 -11.23 2.94 -4.80
C ILE A 38 -12.23 3.57 -5.76
N HIS A 39 -12.25 4.89 -5.79
CA HIS A 39 -12.90 5.64 -6.86
C HIS A 39 -11.94 5.79 -8.06
N PRO A 40 -12.17 5.13 -9.21
CA PRO A 40 -11.18 5.06 -10.30
C PRO A 40 -10.73 6.41 -10.85
N ALA A 41 -11.66 7.37 -10.99
CA ALA A 41 -11.36 8.65 -11.64
C ALA A 41 -10.50 9.57 -10.76
N SER A 42 -10.64 9.45 -9.43
CA SER A 42 -9.94 10.34 -8.49
C SER A 42 -8.79 9.70 -7.73
N GLY A 43 -8.76 8.35 -7.64
CA GLY A 43 -7.84 7.62 -6.79
C GLY A 43 -8.16 7.68 -5.29
N ARG A 44 -9.29 8.28 -4.87
CA ARG A 44 -9.73 8.25 -3.47
C ARG A 44 -9.91 6.81 -3.01
N VAL A 45 -9.48 6.56 -1.77
CA VAL A 45 -9.46 5.24 -1.16
C VAL A 45 -10.38 5.24 0.05
N TYR A 46 -11.28 4.26 0.08
CA TYR A 46 -12.16 3.98 1.19
C TYR A 46 -11.80 2.62 1.77
N ASN A 47 -12.09 2.44 3.06
CA ASN A 47 -12.00 1.14 3.71
C ASN A 47 -13.29 0.92 4.48
N MET A 48 -14.00 -0.15 4.18
CA MET A 48 -15.36 -0.36 4.69
C MET A 48 -15.44 -0.52 6.21
N GLU A 49 -14.32 -0.80 6.88
CA GLU A 49 -14.24 -0.97 8.33
C GLU A 49 -13.67 0.27 9.04
N PHE A 50 -12.69 0.95 8.42
CA PHE A 50 -11.95 2.05 9.05
C PHE A 50 -12.37 3.45 8.58
N ASN A 51 -12.69 3.59 7.29
CA ASN A 51 -13.07 4.85 6.68
C ASN A 51 -14.12 4.57 5.59
N PRO A 52 -15.33 4.15 5.99
CA PRO A 52 -16.37 3.80 5.05
C PRO A 52 -16.87 5.04 4.31
N PRO A 53 -17.31 4.90 3.05
CA PRO A 53 -18.02 5.99 2.38
C PRO A 53 -19.35 6.27 3.11
N HIS A 54 -19.89 7.47 2.92
CA HIS A 54 -21.22 7.84 3.43
C HIS A 54 -22.31 6.91 2.90
N VAL A 55 -22.18 6.47 1.64
CA VAL A 55 -23.07 5.50 1.00
C VAL A 55 -22.25 4.32 0.50
N HIS A 56 -22.66 3.10 0.87
CA HIS A 56 -21.95 1.87 0.52
C HIS A 56 -21.72 1.76 -1.00
N GLY A 57 -20.44 1.62 -1.38
CA GLY A 57 -20.04 1.44 -2.79
C GLY A 57 -20.08 2.71 -3.64
N ILE A 58 -20.25 3.89 -3.05
CA ILE A 58 -20.37 5.18 -3.76
C ILE A 58 -19.32 6.16 -3.23
N ASP A 59 -18.72 6.93 -4.15
CA ASP A 59 -17.79 8.00 -3.80
C ASP A 59 -18.51 9.20 -3.19
N ASP A 60 -17.99 9.71 -2.07
CA ASP A 60 -18.63 10.77 -1.29
C ASP A 60 -18.72 12.13 -2.00
N LEU A 61 -17.87 12.37 -3.02
CA LEU A 61 -17.83 13.66 -3.71
C LEU A 61 -18.53 13.63 -5.06
N THR A 62 -18.36 12.55 -5.84
CA THR A 62 -18.93 12.48 -7.19
C THR A 62 -20.22 11.68 -7.26
N GLY A 63 -20.52 10.84 -6.27
CA GLY A 63 -21.65 9.90 -6.33
C GLY A 63 -21.41 8.74 -7.31
N GLU A 64 -20.19 8.58 -7.84
CA GLU A 64 -19.84 7.52 -8.77
C GLU A 64 -19.50 6.21 -8.05
N PRO A 65 -19.61 5.05 -8.72
CA PRO A 65 -19.31 3.76 -8.09
C PRO A 65 -17.85 3.62 -7.66
N LEU A 66 -17.66 3.09 -6.46
CA LEU A 66 -16.38 2.56 -6.01
C LEU A 66 -16.17 1.17 -6.58
N VAL A 67 -14.90 0.81 -6.79
CA VAL A 67 -14.51 -0.52 -7.23
C VAL A 67 -13.49 -1.13 -6.28
N GLN A 68 -13.56 -2.43 -6.10
CA GLN A 68 -12.48 -3.21 -5.50
C GLN A 68 -11.56 -3.72 -6.60
N ARG A 69 -10.25 -3.58 -6.41
CA ARG A 69 -9.27 -4.09 -7.38
C ARG A 69 -9.11 -5.60 -7.22
N GLU A 70 -8.90 -6.29 -8.33
CA GLU A 70 -8.57 -7.72 -8.34
C GLU A 70 -7.34 -8.01 -7.45
N ASP A 71 -6.36 -7.12 -7.44
CA ASP A 71 -5.14 -7.21 -6.65
C ASP A 71 -5.35 -7.10 -5.13
N ASP A 72 -6.55 -6.74 -4.68
CA ASP A 72 -6.92 -6.60 -3.27
C ASP A 72 -7.64 -7.86 -2.73
N LYS A 73 -7.80 -8.91 -3.56
CA LYS A 73 -8.22 -10.26 -3.13
C LYS A 73 -7.19 -10.87 -2.15
N PRO A 74 -7.61 -11.67 -1.16
CA PRO A 74 -6.72 -12.18 -0.11
C PRO A 74 -5.44 -12.85 -0.61
N GLU A 75 -5.55 -13.67 -1.67
CA GLU A 75 -4.42 -14.40 -2.25
C GLU A 75 -3.43 -13.46 -2.94
N ALA A 76 -3.95 -12.49 -3.70
CA ALA A 76 -3.14 -11.48 -4.39
C ALA A 76 -2.43 -10.56 -3.40
N VAL A 77 -3.12 -10.18 -2.32
CA VAL A 77 -2.55 -9.39 -1.22
C VAL A 77 -1.43 -10.16 -0.53
N ALA A 78 -1.65 -11.43 -0.20
CA ALA A 78 -0.64 -12.24 0.45
C ALA A 78 0.63 -12.40 -0.41
N ALA A 79 0.46 -12.65 -1.71
CA ALA A 79 1.58 -12.73 -2.65
C ALA A 79 2.33 -11.39 -2.77
N ARG A 80 1.59 -10.27 -2.85
CA ARG A 80 2.15 -8.91 -2.92
C ARG A 80 2.96 -8.56 -1.67
N LEU A 81 2.44 -8.87 -0.50
CA LEU A 81 3.11 -8.59 0.79
C LEU A 81 4.37 -9.44 0.98
N ARG A 82 4.36 -10.72 0.57
CA ARG A 82 5.56 -11.57 0.58
C ARG A 82 6.65 -11.00 -0.33
N LYS A 83 6.30 -10.70 -1.59
CA LYS A 83 7.22 -10.11 -2.56
C LYS A 83 7.79 -8.78 -2.07
N TYR A 84 6.98 -7.95 -1.44
CA TYR A 84 7.43 -6.71 -0.82
C TYR A 84 8.44 -6.99 0.30
N LYS A 85 8.14 -7.91 1.22
CA LYS A 85 9.04 -8.24 2.35
C LYS A 85 10.42 -8.69 1.87
N ASP A 86 10.47 -9.54 0.86
CA ASP A 86 11.73 -10.07 0.32
C ASP A 86 12.55 -8.97 -0.37
N ALA A 87 11.91 -8.08 -1.13
CA ALA A 87 12.58 -6.97 -1.81
C ALA A 87 12.96 -5.81 -0.89
N ALA A 88 12.14 -5.54 0.15
CA ALA A 88 12.32 -4.42 1.06
C ALA A 88 13.32 -4.75 2.18
N LYS A 89 13.45 -6.01 2.60
CA LYS A 89 14.37 -6.39 3.69
C LYS A 89 15.81 -5.90 3.47
N PRO A 90 16.45 -6.09 2.29
CA PRO A 90 17.79 -5.55 2.05
C PRO A 90 17.87 -4.02 2.11
N VAL A 91 16.82 -3.32 1.69
CA VAL A 91 16.75 -1.85 1.72
C VAL A 91 16.59 -1.34 3.15
N ILE A 92 15.76 -2.00 3.96
CA ILE A 92 15.56 -1.67 5.36
C ILE A 92 16.88 -1.87 6.12
N GLU A 93 17.59 -2.97 5.89
CA GLU A 93 18.87 -3.24 6.57
C GLU A 93 20.00 -2.30 6.09
N LEU A 94 19.96 -1.79 4.85
CA LEU A 94 20.93 -0.78 4.38
C LEU A 94 20.83 0.54 5.15
N TYR A 95 19.62 0.95 5.53
CA TYR A 95 19.35 2.24 6.17
C TYR A 95 19.11 2.16 7.68
N LYS A 96 19.41 1.02 8.30
CA LYS A 96 19.24 0.77 9.74
C LYS A 96 20.51 1.05 10.50
#